data_AF-A0AAW0JYQ5-F1
#
_entry.id   AF-A0AAW0JYQ5-F1
#
_cell.length_a   1.000
_cell.length_b   1.000
_cell.length_c   1.000
_cell.angle_alpha   90.00
_cell.angle_beta   90.00
_cell.angle_gamma   90.00
#
_symmetry.space_group_name_H-M   'P 1'
#
loop_
_entity.id
_entity.type
_entity.pdbx_description
1 polymer ?
#
loop_
_entity_poly.entity_id
_entity_poly.type
_entity_poly.pdbx_seq_one_letter_code
_entity_poly.pdbx_strand_id
1 'polypeptide(L)'
;MQGGDGGFRWVSRSSPASLSLPPQPFQKHVYYPLANSPEGPDASAAGAAPMAFVPPRAASGPLPFFQFRPRLESVDWRRLSAIDVDKVAGAVDVLTLQENIMNITFCKLEDEKCPHCQSGVDPVLLKLIRLAQLTIEYLMHSQEFLTSQLNLVEERLRLSLIDYEQSKQLLTKQAGEIKLLKDECKRRKKMLSTQQLMIEAKATYYQVGDCAGPVHFRSPDFSILPIDLFFRKNRSRQKHSF
;
A
#
# COMPACT_ATOMS: atom_id res chain seq x y z
N MET A 1 -23.19 44.11 49.49
CA MET A 1 -24.34 43.32 48.99
C MET A 1 -24.23 43.24 47.49
N GLN A 2 -24.33 42.02 46.94
CA GLN A 2 -24.51 41.62 45.52
C GLN A 2 -23.34 42.00 44.58
N GLY A 3 -22.59 41.08 43.96
CA GLY A 3 -22.88 39.70 43.56
C GLY A 3 -23.51 39.70 42.16
N GLY A 4 -22.70 39.50 41.12
CA GLY A 4 -23.15 39.46 39.72
C GLY A 4 -22.41 38.38 38.93
N ASP A 5 -23.07 37.23 38.80
CA ASP A 5 -22.68 36.05 38.04
C ASP A 5 -22.44 36.35 36.54
N GLY A 6 -21.19 36.21 36.10
CA GLY A 6 -20.81 36.16 34.68
C GLY A 6 -20.84 34.72 34.15
N GLY A 7 -22.01 34.08 34.19
CA GLY A 7 -22.19 32.72 33.65
C GLY A 7 -22.16 32.71 32.12
N PHE A 8 -21.11 32.14 31.53
CA PHE A 8 -21.05 31.84 30.10
C PHE A 8 -22.09 30.75 29.76
N ARG A 9 -23.23 31.19 29.22
CA ARG A 9 -24.30 30.32 28.72
C ARG A 9 -23.94 29.81 27.34
N TRP A 10 -23.49 28.55 27.24
CA TRP A 10 -23.39 27.84 25.97
C TRP A 10 -24.79 27.69 25.37
N VAL A 11 -25.07 28.45 24.31
CA VAL A 11 -26.30 28.30 23.53
C VAL A 11 -26.24 26.94 22.82
N SER A 12 -26.98 25.97 23.36
CA SER A 12 -27.23 24.68 22.70
C SER A 12 -28.04 24.94 21.43
N ARG A 13 -27.37 24.96 20.28
CA ARG A 13 -28.01 24.95 18.97
C ARG A 13 -28.10 23.50 18.50
N SER A 14 -29.33 23.03 18.36
CA SER A 14 -29.73 21.68 17.97
C SER A 14 -29.04 21.21 16.68
N SER A 15 -28.58 19.96 16.70
CA SER A 15 -28.01 19.21 15.56
C SER A 15 -29.03 19.08 14.41
N PRO A 16 -28.59 18.97 13.15
CA PRO A 16 -28.35 17.61 12.63
C PRO A 16 -27.26 17.52 11.55
N ALA A 17 -26.25 16.69 11.77
CA ALA A 17 -25.62 15.90 10.71
C ALA A 17 -24.62 14.94 11.37
N SER A 18 -24.82 13.66 11.13
CA SER A 18 -23.94 12.55 11.48
C SER A 18 -22.56 12.73 10.83
N LEU A 19 -21.68 13.49 11.48
CA LEU A 19 -20.25 13.37 11.30
C LEU A 19 -19.78 12.42 12.40
N SER A 20 -19.44 11.19 12.01
CA SER A 20 -18.75 10.24 12.86
C SER A 20 -17.54 10.95 13.47
N LEU A 21 -17.59 11.21 14.79
CA LEU A 21 -16.42 11.62 15.56
C LEU A 21 -15.29 10.64 15.24
N PRO A 22 -14.05 11.09 14.97
CA PRO A 22 -12.93 10.17 14.87
C PRO A 22 -12.89 9.35 16.16
N PRO A 23 -12.69 8.01 16.09
CA PRO A 23 -12.63 7.18 17.27
C PRO A 23 -11.57 7.75 18.20
N GLN A 24 -11.95 8.04 19.45
CA GLN A 24 -10.99 8.52 20.42
C GLN A 24 -9.88 7.48 20.57
N PRO A 25 -8.60 7.89 20.56
CA PRO A 25 -7.46 6.97 20.47
C PRO A 25 -7.28 6.09 21.72
N PHE A 26 -8.10 6.28 22.76
CA PHE A 26 -7.98 5.62 24.05
C PHE A 26 -9.13 4.62 24.26
N GLN A 27 -9.15 3.54 23.47
CA GLN A 27 -9.96 2.37 23.83
C GLN A 27 -9.32 1.63 25.01
N LYS A 28 -10.18 1.09 25.91
CA LYS A 28 -9.79 0.48 27.18
C LYS A 28 -8.70 -0.60 26.98
N HIS A 29 -7.51 -0.35 27.54
CA HIS A 29 -6.37 -1.27 27.66
C HIS A 29 -5.53 -1.61 26.42
N VAL A 30 -5.29 -0.68 25.48
CA VAL A 30 -4.32 -0.94 24.39
C VAL A 30 -3.10 -0.03 24.50
N TYR A 31 -2.02 -0.55 25.08
CA TYR A 31 -0.70 0.09 25.17
C TYR A 31 0.18 -0.19 23.92
N TYR A 32 -0.45 -0.60 22.82
CA TYR A 32 0.10 -1.06 21.53
C TYR A 32 0.81 -2.42 21.55
N PRO A 33 0.06 -3.48 21.14
CA PRO A 33 0.52 -4.22 19.97
C PRO A 33 -0.62 -4.80 19.10
N LEU A 34 -0.46 -4.73 17.77
CA LEU A 34 -0.26 -5.96 16.99
C LEU A 34 0.53 -5.63 15.71
N ALA A 35 1.82 -5.99 15.75
CA ALA A 35 2.53 -6.33 14.53
C ALA A 35 1.81 -7.54 13.91
N ASN A 36 1.19 -7.33 12.76
CA ASN A 36 0.46 -8.32 11.95
C ASN A 36 -0.86 -8.80 12.57
N SER A 37 -1.99 -8.32 12.04
CA SER A 37 -3.23 -9.09 12.07
C SER A 37 -3.36 -9.86 10.75
N PRO A 38 -3.01 -11.15 10.72
CA PRO A 38 -3.68 -12.12 9.88
C PRO A 38 -4.73 -12.83 10.75
N GLU A 39 -6.00 -12.78 10.37
CA GLU A 39 -6.92 -13.92 10.49
C GLU A 39 -8.36 -13.54 10.13
N GLY A 40 -8.86 -14.18 9.08
CA GLY A 40 -10.23 -14.66 9.01
C GLY A 40 -10.17 -16.13 8.59
N PRO A 41 -10.80 -17.07 9.32
CA PRO A 41 -10.80 -18.48 8.97
C PRO A 41 -11.92 -18.80 7.96
N ASP A 42 -11.63 -19.83 7.15
CA ASP A 42 -12.54 -20.76 6.47
C ASP A 42 -13.17 -20.38 5.12
N ALA A 43 -12.53 -20.86 4.04
CA ALA A 43 -13.20 -21.69 3.03
C ALA A 43 -12.20 -22.55 2.25
N SER A 44 -12.51 -23.85 2.16
CA SER A 44 -11.65 -24.94 1.69
C SER A 44 -11.52 -25.04 0.17
N ALA A 45 -10.38 -25.62 -0.25
CA ALA A 45 -10.11 -26.42 -1.45
C ALA A 45 -10.03 -25.75 -2.84
N ALA A 46 -8.84 -25.73 -3.43
CA ALA A 46 -8.40 -26.70 -4.46
C ALA A 46 -7.09 -26.24 -5.12
N GLY A 47 -6.29 -27.20 -5.54
CA GLY A 47 -4.86 -27.03 -5.81
C GLY A 47 -4.49 -26.17 -7.02
N ALA A 48 -3.42 -25.41 -6.83
CA ALA A 48 -2.39 -25.12 -7.82
C ALA A 48 -1.24 -24.44 -7.05
N ALA A 49 -0.01 -24.94 -7.21
CA ALA A 49 1.16 -24.24 -6.71
C ALA A 49 1.33 -22.91 -7.46
N PRO A 50 1.63 -21.82 -6.75
CA PRO A 50 2.64 -20.90 -7.23
C PRO A 50 3.72 -20.74 -6.16
N MET A 51 4.95 -20.47 -6.60
CA MET A 51 6.05 -20.04 -5.75
C MET A 51 5.59 -18.85 -4.89
N ALA A 52 5.19 -19.13 -3.66
CA ALA A 52 4.83 -18.11 -2.71
C ALA A 52 6.12 -17.40 -2.32
N PHE A 53 6.22 -16.13 -2.72
CA PHE A 53 7.13 -15.19 -2.08
C PHE A 53 6.76 -15.18 -0.59
N VAL A 54 7.51 -15.96 0.19
CA VAL A 54 7.45 -15.91 1.65
C VAL A 54 7.98 -14.53 2.03
N PRO A 55 7.14 -13.59 2.50
CA PRO A 55 7.69 -12.32 2.97
C PRO A 55 8.67 -12.64 4.10
N PRO A 56 9.86 -12.02 4.14
CA PRO A 56 10.76 -12.16 5.26
C PRO A 56 9.98 -11.77 6.51
N ARG A 57 9.74 -12.76 7.37
CA ARG A 57 9.11 -12.55 8.68
C ARG A 57 9.97 -11.53 9.40
N ALA A 58 9.49 -10.30 9.47
CA ALA A 58 10.23 -9.19 10.04
C ALA A 58 10.65 -9.60 11.45
N ALA A 59 11.96 -9.72 11.65
CA ALA A 59 12.59 -9.80 12.97
C ALA A 59 12.40 -8.44 13.65
N SER A 60 11.17 -8.12 14.00
CA SER A 60 10.85 -7.10 14.98
C SER A 60 11.09 -7.78 16.33
N GLY A 61 12.33 -7.67 16.81
CA GLY A 61 12.61 -8.00 18.21
C GLY A 61 11.65 -7.21 19.10
N PRO A 62 11.25 -7.74 20.28
CA PRO A 62 10.37 -7.02 21.18
C PRO A 62 11.00 -5.67 21.51
N LEU A 63 10.34 -4.57 21.12
CA LEU A 63 10.72 -3.26 21.63
C LEU A 63 10.62 -3.32 23.16
N PRO A 64 11.59 -2.74 23.89
CA PRO A 64 11.55 -2.75 25.35
C PRO A 64 10.21 -2.15 25.81
N PHE A 65 9.55 -2.83 26.74
CA PHE A 65 8.30 -2.35 27.32
C PHE A 65 8.52 -0.97 27.92
N PHE A 66 7.59 -0.05 27.66
CA PHE A 66 7.64 1.27 28.26
C PHE A 66 7.53 1.19 29.76
N GLN A 67 8.37 1.99 30.40
CA GLN A 67 8.35 2.18 31.82
C GLN A 67 8.55 3.66 32.11
N PHE A 68 7.75 4.19 33.03
CA PHE A 68 7.93 5.54 33.52
C PHE A 68 9.32 5.69 34.16
N ARG A 69 10.00 6.77 33.81
CA ARG A 69 11.31 7.10 34.34
C ARG A 69 11.17 7.72 35.74
N PRO A 70 12.12 7.44 36.66
CA PRO A 70 12.18 8.17 37.92
C PRO A 70 12.48 9.65 37.67
N ARG A 71 11.82 10.53 38.43
CA ARG A 71 12.00 11.99 38.34
C ARG A 71 13.08 12.43 39.33
N LEU A 72 14.23 12.84 38.81
CA LEU A 72 15.42 13.18 39.60
C LEU A 72 15.83 14.65 39.46
N GLU A 73 15.32 15.35 38.46
CA GLU A 73 15.72 16.72 38.13
C GLU A 73 15.01 17.73 39.04
N SER A 74 15.72 18.72 39.58
CA SER A 74 15.11 19.76 40.40
C SER A 74 14.31 20.75 39.56
N VAL A 75 13.30 21.39 40.15
CA VAL A 75 12.47 22.36 39.45
C VAL A 75 13.21 23.69 39.27
N ASP A 76 13.32 24.18 38.04
CA ASP A 76 13.79 25.55 37.78
C ASP A 76 12.64 26.56 37.90
N TRP A 77 12.42 27.03 39.13
CA TRP A 77 11.38 28.00 39.47
C TRP A 77 11.54 29.34 38.75
N ARG A 78 12.78 29.76 38.46
CA ARG A 78 13.04 31.04 37.76
C ARG A 78 12.59 30.94 36.31
N ARG A 79 12.95 29.84 35.65
CA ARG A 79 12.54 29.60 34.27
C ARG A 79 11.03 29.42 34.16
N LEU A 80 10.40 28.68 35.06
CA LEU A 80 8.94 28.51 35.06
C LEU A 80 8.18 29.81 35.30
N SER A 81 8.66 30.66 36.22
CA SER A 81 8.01 31.95 36.51
C SER A 81 8.15 32.99 35.40
N ALA A 82 9.14 32.85 34.51
CA ALA A 82 9.30 33.73 33.35
C ALA A 82 8.32 33.41 32.21
N ILE A 83 7.64 32.27 32.25
CA ILE A 83 6.71 31.83 31.21
C ILE A 83 5.36 32.52 31.42
N ASP A 84 4.96 33.33 30.44
CA ASP A 84 3.61 33.89 30.36
C ASP A 84 2.65 32.86 29.72
N VAL A 85 1.88 32.17 30.56
CA VAL A 85 0.98 31.09 30.14
C VAL A 85 -0.15 31.60 29.25
N ASP A 86 -0.68 32.78 29.51
CA ASP A 86 -1.79 33.36 28.73
C ASP A 86 -1.31 33.71 27.32
N LYS A 87 -0.09 34.26 27.21
CA LYS A 87 0.53 34.50 25.91
C LYS A 87 0.81 33.20 25.15
N VAL A 88 1.35 32.18 25.82
CA VAL A 88 1.63 30.87 25.19
C VAL A 88 0.34 30.24 24.68
N ALA A 89 -0.75 30.31 25.45
CA ALA A 89 -2.05 29.79 25.05
C ALA A 89 -2.68 30.61 23.92
N GLY A 90 -2.65 31.94 24.01
CA GLY A 90 -3.24 32.84 23.02
C GLY A 90 -2.53 32.83 21.66
N ALA A 91 -1.20 32.65 21.66
CA ALA A 91 -0.40 32.57 20.45
C ALA A 91 -0.18 31.13 19.95
N VAL A 92 -0.58 30.11 20.73
CA VAL A 92 -0.25 28.71 20.48
C VAL A 92 1.26 28.53 20.26
N ASP A 93 2.05 29.08 21.18
CA ASP A 93 3.51 29.08 21.07
C ASP A 93 4.09 27.70 21.40
N VAL A 94 4.11 26.84 20.38
CA VAL A 94 4.62 25.47 20.47
C VAL A 94 6.11 25.44 20.80
N LEU A 95 6.88 26.44 20.39
CA LEU A 95 8.32 26.49 20.64
C LEU A 95 8.59 26.62 22.14
N THR A 96 7.94 27.60 22.79
CA THR A 96 8.04 27.77 24.25
C THR A 96 7.60 26.51 24.98
N LEU A 97 6.54 25.82 24.52
CA LEU A 97 6.12 24.55 25.12
C LEU A 97 7.18 23.45 24.95
N GLN A 98 7.73 23.28 23.74
CA GLN A 98 8.74 22.27 23.44
C GLN A 98 10.03 22.47 24.23
N GLU A 99 10.48 23.71 24.38
CA GLU A 99 11.68 24.01 25.16
C GLU A 99 11.54 23.61 26.63
N ASN A 100 10.32 23.66 27.18
CA ASN A 100 10.05 23.41 28.59
C ASN A 100 9.49 22.01 28.88
N ILE A 101 9.01 21.27 27.87
CA ILE A 101 8.29 20.00 28.05
C ILE A 101 9.13 18.95 28.81
N MET A 102 10.42 18.85 28.52
CA MET A 102 11.33 17.91 29.17
C MET A 102 11.45 18.22 30.67
N ASN A 103 11.75 19.47 31.00
CA ASN A 103 11.92 19.92 32.38
C ASN A 103 10.64 19.74 33.20
N ILE A 104 9.48 20.05 32.63
CA ILE A 104 8.19 19.90 33.30
C ILE A 104 7.88 18.41 33.51
N THR A 105 8.15 17.58 32.50
CA THR A 105 7.84 16.15 32.55
C THR A 105 8.71 15.45 33.59
N PHE A 106 10.02 15.69 33.63
CA PHE A 106 10.96 14.88 34.43
C PHE A 106 11.39 15.51 35.76
N CYS A 107 10.85 16.66 36.15
CA CYS A 107 11.18 17.28 37.43
C CYS A 107 10.58 16.56 38.65
N LYS A 108 11.33 16.57 39.75
CA LYS A 108 10.96 16.08 41.06
C LYS A 108 10.21 17.18 41.83
N LEU A 109 9.02 16.85 42.33
CA LEU A 109 8.14 17.79 43.06
C LEU A 109 7.93 17.42 44.53
N GLU A 110 8.26 16.18 44.91
CA GLU A 110 7.88 15.58 46.19
C GLU A 110 8.49 16.28 47.42
N ASP A 111 9.64 16.93 47.25
CA ASP A 111 10.38 17.61 48.32
C ASP A 111 10.48 19.15 48.13
N GLU A 112 9.88 19.68 47.07
CA GLU A 112 10.02 21.09 46.71
C GLU A 112 9.09 21.98 47.56
N LYS A 113 9.65 23.07 48.09
CA LYS A 113 8.91 24.08 48.84
C LYS A 113 8.69 25.31 47.97
N CYS A 114 7.55 25.97 48.17
CA CYS A 114 7.30 27.23 47.48
C CYS A 114 8.42 28.24 47.81
N PRO A 115 9.08 28.86 46.81
CA PRO A 115 10.14 29.85 47.06
C PRO A 115 9.65 31.08 47.83
N HIS A 116 8.35 31.40 47.74
CA HIS A 116 7.79 32.63 48.29
C HIS A 116 7.29 32.48 49.73
N CYS A 117 6.70 31.33 50.09
CA CYS A 117 6.11 31.12 51.42
C CYS A 117 6.74 29.95 52.20
N GLN A 118 7.73 29.25 51.64
CA GLN A 118 8.40 28.06 52.20
C GLN A 118 7.45 26.93 52.64
N SER A 119 6.18 27.03 52.27
CA SER A 119 5.16 26.04 52.57
C SER A 119 5.26 24.89 51.58
N GLY A 120 4.92 23.69 52.02
CA GLY A 120 4.77 22.54 51.14
C GLY A 120 3.65 22.78 50.13
N VAL A 121 3.80 22.22 48.94
CA VAL A 121 2.74 22.21 47.92
C VAL A 121 1.57 21.35 48.41
N ASP A 122 0.33 21.76 48.11
CA ASP A 122 -0.87 20.97 48.42
C ASP A 122 -0.74 19.54 47.85
N PRO A 123 -0.89 18.48 48.68
CA PRO A 123 -0.83 17.10 48.23
C PRO A 123 -1.79 16.75 47.07
N VAL A 124 -2.95 17.41 46.96
CA VAL A 124 -3.89 17.19 45.85
C VAL A 124 -3.34 17.78 44.55
N LEU A 125 -2.80 19.00 44.61
CA LEU A 125 -2.13 19.64 43.48
C LEU A 125 -0.90 18.84 43.04
N LEU A 126 -0.12 18.32 43.99
CA LEU A 126 1.03 17.45 43.70
C LEU A 126 0.60 16.20 42.92
N LYS A 127 -0.50 15.54 43.32
CA LYS A 127 -1.06 14.39 42.60
C LYS A 127 -1.50 14.77 41.19
N LEU A 128 -2.16 15.92 41.03
CA LEU A 128 -2.60 16.42 39.72
C LEU A 128 -1.40 16.65 38.79
N ILE A 129 -0.36 17.33 39.28
CA ILE A 129 0.85 17.58 38.49
C ILE A 129 1.54 16.24 38.19
N ARG A 130 1.64 15.32 39.15
CA ARG A 130 2.28 14.02 38.90
C ARG A 130 1.53 13.20 37.83
N LEU A 131 0.20 13.23 37.84
CA LEU A 131 -0.61 12.63 36.79
C LEU A 131 -0.39 13.33 35.43
N ALA A 132 -0.30 14.66 35.41
CA ALA A 132 0.01 15.41 34.19
C ALA A 132 1.38 15.00 33.63
N GLN A 133 2.43 14.92 34.46
CA GLN A 133 3.76 14.48 34.05
C GLN A 133 3.75 13.05 33.48
N LEU A 134 3.07 12.11 34.14
CA LEU A 134 2.93 10.72 33.64
C LEU A 134 2.17 10.69 32.31
N THR A 135 1.14 11.51 32.17
CA THR A 135 0.37 11.62 30.93
C THR A 135 1.24 12.17 29.79
N ILE A 136 2.00 13.23 30.04
CA ILE A 136 2.90 13.83 29.03
C ILE A 136 3.98 12.82 28.62
N GLU A 137 4.59 12.13 29.58
CA GLU A 137 5.62 11.11 29.31
C GLU A 137 5.07 9.97 28.43
N TYR A 138 3.85 9.51 28.71
CA TYR A 138 3.16 8.53 27.87
C TYR A 138 2.88 9.07 26.46
N LEU A 139 2.44 10.32 26.34
CA LEU A 139 2.19 10.95 25.04
C LEU A 139 3.47 11.11 24.21
N MET A 140 4.57 11.53 24.83
CA MET A 140 5.88 11.63 24.19
C MET A 140 6.36 10.27 23.69
N HIS A 141 6.28 9.24 24.54
CA HIS A 141 6.62 7.88 24.12
C HIS A 141 5.72 7.38 22.99
N SER A 142 4.41 7.63 23.08
CA SER A 142 3.45 7.25 22.04
C SER A 142 3.76 7.93 20.71
N GLN A 143 4.14 9.21 20.73
CA GLN A 143 4.55 9.94 19.53
C GLN A 143 5.79 9.30 18.90
N GLU A 144 6.84 9.02 19.68
CA GLU A 144 8.06 8.39 19.19
C GLU A 144 7.81 6.98 18.63
N PHE A 145 7.01 6.18 19.34
CA PHE A 145 6.63 4.85 18.91
C PHE A 145 5.83 4.87 17.60
N LEU A 146 4.78 5.70 17.53
CA LEU A 146 3.94 5.79 16.33
C LEU A 146 4.72 6.33 15.13
N THR A 147 5.60 7.30 15.33
CA THR A 147 6.47 7.84 14.27
C THR A 147 7.41 6.76 13.74
N SER A 148 8.01 5.97 14.64
CA SER A 148 8.90 4.87 14.25
C SER A 148 8.16 3.78 13.47
N GLN A 149 6.96 3.42 13.91
CA GLN A 149 6.10 2.44 13.23
C GLN A 149 5.64 2.93 11.85
N LEU A 150 5.31 4.22 11.72
CA LEU A 150 4.95 4.84 10.45
C LEU A 150 6.13 4.77 9.48
N ASN A 151 7.31 5.21 9.90
CA ASN A 151 8.52 5.17 9.07
C ASN A 151 8.85 3.75 8.59
N LEU A 152 8.68 2.75 9.47
CA LEU A 152 8.89 1.35 9.12
C LEU A 152 7.93 0.87 8.03
N VAL A 153 6.63 1.19 8.16
CA VAL A 153 5.62 0.79 7.16
C VAL A 153 5.82 1.54 5.85
N GLU A 154 6.14 2.83 5.91
CA GLU A 154 6.43 3.66 4.74
C GLU A 154 7.64 3.13 3.95
N GLU A 155 8.72 2.77 4.64
CA GLU A 155 9.90 2.20 3.99
C GLU A 155 9.59 0.85 3.33
N ARG A 156 8.81 -0.01 4.00
CA ARG A 156 8.37 -1.28 3.41
C ARG A 156 7.51 -1.07 2.16
N LEU A 157 6.62 -0.07 2.18
CA LEU A 157 5.81 0.29 1.01
C LEU A 157 6.69 0.78 -0.14
N ARG A 158 7.67 1.64 0.15
CA ARG A 158 8.62 2.17 -0.83
C ARG A 158 9.40 1.06 -1.52
N LEU A 159 9.93 0.10 -0.76
CA LEU A 159 10.64 -1.06 -1.30
C LEU A 159 9.73 -1.93 -2.18
N SER A 160 8.51 -2.22 -1.71
CA SER A 160 7.54 -3.00 -2.48
C SER A 160 7.14 -2.32 -3.79
N LEU A 161 7.09 -0.98 -3.83
CA LEU A 161 6.78 -0.24 -5.05
C LEU A 161 7.92 -0.36 -6.07
N ILE A 162 9.18 -0.27 -5.61
CA ILE A 162 10.36 -0.45 -6.47
C ILE A 162 10.36 -1.87 -7.08
N ASP A 163 10.13 -2.90 -6.26
CA ASP A 163 10.08 -4.29 -6.73
C ASP A 163 8.96 -4.51 -7.75
N TYR A 164 7.80 -3.90 -7.51
CA TYR A 164 6.66 -3.92 -8.44
C TYR A 164 7.02 -3.26 -9.77
N GLU A 165 7.64 -2.08 -9.75
CA GLU A 165 8.03 -1.36 -10.97
C GLU A 165 9.07 -2.14 -11.78
N GLN A 166 10.07 -2.73 -11.12
CA GLN A 166 11.06 -3.59 -11.77
C GLN A 166 10.40 -4.81 -12.42
N SER A 167 9.51 -5.48 -11.68
CA SER A 167 8.75 -6.64 -12.19
C SER A 167 7.88 -6.27 -13.39
N LYS A 168 7.20 -5.11 -13.34
CA LYS A 168 6.42 -4.58 -14.44
C LYS A 168 7.27 -4.30 -15.67
N GLN A 169 8.45 -3.70 -15.51
CA GLN A 169 9.38 -3.48 -16.62
C GLN A 169 9.82 -4.80 -17.25
N LEU A 170 10.14 -5.83 -16.45
CA LEU A 170 10.50 -7.14 -16.96
C LEU A 170 9.36 -7.78 -17.76
N LEU A 171 8.13 -7.72 -17.26
CA LEU A 171 6.95 -8.21 -17.97
C LEU A 171 6.75 -7.50 -19.32
N THR A 172 6.94 -6.18 -19.38
CA THR A 172 6.82 -5.45 -20.65
C THR A 172 7.89 -5.85 -21.67
N LYS A 173 9.13 -6.09 -21.22
CA LYS A 173 10.22 -6.59 -22.08
C LYS A 173 9.90 -7.98 -22.61
N GLN A 174 9.51 -8.91 -21.75
CA GLN A 174 9.14 -10.27 -22.14
C GLN A 174 7.96 -10.29 -23.11
N ALA A 175 6.94 -9.45 -22.90
CA ALA A 175 5.82 -9.31 -23.83
C ALA A 175 6.27 -8.82 -25.22
N GLY A 176 7.23 -7.90 -25.26
CA GLY A 176 7.88 -7.44 -26.49
C GLY A 176 8.62 -8.55 -27.22
N GLU A 177 9.44 -9.33 -26.51
CA GLU A 177 10.18 -10.47 -27.06
C GLU A 177 9.23 -11.55 -27.63
N ILE A 178 8.17 -11.89 -26.90
CA ILE A 178 7.14 -12.83 -27.37
C ILE A 178 6.50 -12.34 -28.67
N LYS A 179 6.21 -11.04 -28.78
CA LYS A 179 5.65 -10.45 -30.00
C LYS A 179 6.62 -10.58 -31.18
N LEU A 180 7.90 -10.24 -30.97
CA LEU A 180 8.94 -10.37 -32.00
C LEU A 180 9.11 -11.81 -32.47
N LEU A 181 9.22 -12.76 -31.53
CA LEU A 181 9.33 -14.18 -31.85
C LEU A 181 8.10 -14.70 -32.59
N LYS A 182 6.89 -14.26 -32.21
CA LYS A 182 5.64 -14.62 -32.90
C LYS A 182 5.64 -14.14 -34.36
N ASP A 183 6.11 -12.92 -34.62
CA ASP A 183 6.16 -12.37 -35.98
C ASP A 183 7.26 -13.01 -36.83
N GLU A 184 8.41 -13.32 -36.24
CA GLU A 184 9.47 -14.12 -36.86
C GLU A 184 8.94 -15.51 -37.27
N CYS A 185 8.23 -16.17 -36.36
CA CYS A 185 7.66 -17.49 -36.58
C CYS A 185 6.62 -17.47 -37.71
N LYS A 186 5.77 -16.43 -37.78
CA LYS A 186 4.86 -16.22 -38.92
C LYS A 186 5.62 -16.04 -40.23
N ARG A 187 6.71 -15.26 -40.23
CA ARG A 187 7.51 -15.01 -41.44
C ARG A 187 8.16 -16.28 -41.97
N ARG A 188 8.77 -17.08 -41.08
CA ARG A 188 9.37 -18.37 -41.42
C ARG A 188 8.34 -19.37 -41.95
N LYS A 189 7.15 -19.44 -41.34
CA LYS A 189 6.03 -20.28 -41.85
C LYS A 189 5.63 -19.90 -43.27
N LYS A 190 5.52 -18.60 -43.59
CA LYS A 190 5.23 -18.14 -44.95
C LYS A 190 6.32 -18.55 -45.93
N MET A 191 7.59 -18.36 -45.57
CA MET A 191 8.74 -18.73 -46.40
C MET A 191 8.75 -20.24 -46.72
N LEU A 192 8.54 -21.08 -45.71
CA LEU A 192 8.46 -22.53 -45.88
C LEU A 192 7.30 -22.95 -46.79
N SER A 193 6.12 -22.34 -46.62
CA SER A 193 4.97 -22.60 -47.50
C SER A 193 5.26 -22.23 -48.96
N THR A 194 5.93 -21.11 -49.22
CA THR A 194 6.33 -20.72 -50.58
C THR A 194 7.36 -21.68 -51.17
N GLN A 195 8.35 -22.11 -50.39
CA GLN A 195 9.34 -23.09 -50.84
C GLN A 195 8.69 -24.43 -51.18
N GLN A 196 7.76 -24.90 -50.34
CA GLN A 196 7.02 -26.14 -50.57
C GLN A 196 6.23 -26.09 -51.89
N LEU A 197 5.52 -24.98 -52.15
CA LEU A 197 4.80 -24.77 -53.41
C LEU A 197 5.74 -24.77 -54.63
N MET A 198 6.93 -24.16 -54.52
CA MET A 198 7.92 -24.16 -55.60
C MET A 198 8.47 -25.56 -55.87
N ILE A 199 8.68 -26.38 -54.83
CA ILE A 199 9.14 -27.77 -54.96
C ILE A 199 8.06 -28.61 -55.65
N GLU A 200 6.80 -28.48 -55.21
CA GLU A 200 5.66 -29.17 -55.84
C GLU A 200 5.49 -28.77 -57.31
N ALA A 201 5.55 -27.47 -57.61
CA ALA A 201 5.46 -26.97 -58.99
C ALA A 201 6.59 -27.52 -59.89
N LYS A 202 7.83 -27.56 -59.38
CA LYS A 202 8.97 -28.17 -60.07
C LYS A 202 8.77 -29.68 -60.27
N ALA A 203 8.30 -30.40 -59.25
CA ALA A 203 8.00 -31.82 -59.36
C ALA A 203 6.94 -32.10 -60.44
N THR A 204 5.86 -31.31 -60.50
CA THR A 204 4.86 -31.42 -61.58
C THR A 204 5.43 -31.08 -62.96
N TYR A 205 6.35 -30.13 -63.08
CA TYR A 205 7.00 -29.81 -64.36
C TYR A 205 7.82 -30.99 -64.89
N TYR A 206 8.59 -31.67 -64.03
CA TYR A 206 9.37 -32.84 -64.45
C TYR A 206 8.50 -34.08 -64.73
N GLN A 207 7.37 -34.26 -64.03
CA GLN A 207 6.44 -35.37 -64.34
C GLN A 207 5.68 -35.21 -65.66
N VAL A 208 5.48 -33.97 -66.15
CA VAL A 208 4.93 -33.73 -67.50
C VAL A 208 6.00 -33.97 -68.60
N GLY A 209 7.28 -33.98 -68.25
CA GLY A 209 8.40 -34.30 -69.15
C GLY A 209 8.61 -35.80 -69.41
N ASP A 210 8.15 -36.68 -68.52
CA ASP A 210 8.26 -38.14 -68.65
C ASP A 210 7.07 -38.80 -69.35
N CYS A 211 6.08 -38.01 -69.81
CA CYS A 211 5.00 -38.49 -70.68
C CYS A 211 5.25 -38.09 -72.14
N ALA A 212 6.39 -38.51 -72.70
CA ALA A 212 6.61 -38.59 -74.15
C ALA A 212 6.40 -40.04 -74.62
N GLY A 213 5.13 -40.45 -74.68
CA GLY A 213 4.65 -41.71 -75.26
C GLY A 213 3.24 -41.48 -75.83
N PRO A 214 2.88 -42.12 -76.95
CA PRO A 214 2.20 -41.48 -78.06
C PRO A 214 0.83 -40.91 -77.71
N VAL A 215 0.58 -39.69 -78.20
CA VAL A 215 -0.74 -39.10 -78.37
C VAL A 215 -1.64 -40.04 -79.17
N HIS A 216 -2.35 -40.91 -78.46
CA HIS A 216 -3.58 -41.49 -79.00
C HIS A 216 -4.64 -40.39 -78.91
N PHE A 217 -4.81 -39.67 -80.02
CA PHE A 217 -5.96 -38.82 -80.25
C PHE A 217 -7.20 -39.73 -80.22
N ARG A 218 -7.87 -39.83 -79.06
CA ARG A 218 -9.20 -40.41 -78.95
C ARG A 218 -10.16 -39.25 -78.72
N SER A 219 -10.99 -39.03 -79.73
CA SER A 219 -12.05 -38.02 -79.74
C SER A 219 -13.00 -38.13 -78.54
N PRO A 220 -13.68 -37.03 -78.18
CA PRO A 220 -14.40 -36.91 -76.92
C PRO A 220 -15.78 -37.57 -77.03
N ASP A 221 -16.03 -38.59 -76.20
CA ASP A 221 -17.40 -39.04 -75.97
C ASP A 221 -18.06 -38.16 -74.90
N PHE A 222 -19.03 -37.42 -75.40
CA PHE A 222 -19.93 -36.54 -74.69
C PHE A 222 -20.95 -37.38 -73.91
N SER A 223 -20.81 -37.41 -72.58
CA SER A 223 -21.91 -37.76 -71.68
C SER A 223 -21.76 -36.99 -70.35
N ILE A 224 -22.13 -35.70 -70.39
CA ILE A 224 -23.19 -35.05 -69.57
C ILE A 224 -23.71 -35.97 -68.44
N LEU A 225 -23.76 -35.67 -67.13
CA LEU A 225 -23.79 -34.47 -66.25
C LEU A 225 -23.88 -35.02 -64.78
N PRO A 226 -24.16 -34.26 -63.67
CA PRO A 226 -24.15 -32.81 -63.43
C PRO A 226 -23.40 -32.38 -62.12
N ILE A 227 -23.08 -31.08 -62.03
CA ILE A 227 -23.29 -30.16 -60.88
C ILE A 227 -23.15 -30.78 -59.47
N ASP A 228 -22.04 -30.52 -58.76
CA ASP A 228 -22.11 -30.24 -57.30
C ASP A 228 -20.84 -29.70 -56.61
N LEU A 229 -19.65 -29.74 -57.22
CA LEU A 229 -18.42 -29.30 -56.53
C LEU A 229 -17.92 -27.89 -56.86
N PHE A 230 -18.48 -27.24 -57.89
CA PHE A 230 -18.06 -25.89 -58.28
C PHE A 230 -18.78 -24.75 -57.52
N PHE A 231 -19.93 -25.02 -56.87
CA PHE A 231 -20.67 -23.99 -56.11
C PHE A 231 -20.38 -23.97 -54.60
N ARG A 232 -19.67 -24.95 -54.03
CA ARG A 232 -19.42 -25.02 -52.58
C ARG A 232 -18.12 -24.35 -52.10
N LYS A 233 -17.17 -24.01 -52.98
CA LYS A 233 -15.88 -23.42 -52.57
C LYS A 233 -15.69 -21.93 -52.90
N ASN A 234 -16.65 -21.30 -53.58
CA ASN A 234 -16.62 -19.85 -53.85
C ASN A 234 -17.67 -19.04 -53.06
N ARG A 235 -18.45 -19.65 -52.16
CA ARG A 235 -19.36 -18.93 -51.22
C ARG A 235 -18.81 -18.72 -49.81
N SER A 236 -17.59 -19.19 -49.52
CA SER A 236 -16.91 -18.96 -48.22
C SER A 236 -15.81 -17.89 -48.29
N ARG A 237 -15.60 -17.28 -49.46
CA ARG A 237 -14.60 -16.21 -49.67
C ARG A 237 -15.18 -14.79 -49.66
N GLN A 238 -16.45 -14.61 -49.29
CA GLN A 238 -17.09 -13.28 -49.32
C GLN A 238 -18.09 -12.98 -48.19
N LYS A 239 -17.96 -13.66 -47.04
CA LYS A 239 -18.61 -13.25 -45.79
C LYS A 239 -17.61 -13.42 -44.63
N HIS A 240 -17.41 -12.34 -43.87
CA HIS A 240 -16.41 -12.12 -42.82
C HIS A 240 -15.02 -11.62 -43.28
N SER A 241 -15.05 -10.60 -44.13
CA SER A 241 -14.25 -9.39 -43.92
C SER A 241 -15.25 -8.25 -43.70
N PHE A 242 -15.71 -8.11 -42.46
CA PHE A 242 -16.20 -6.90 -41.79
C PHE A 242 -16.35 -7.25 -40.31
#